data_AF-A0A6I1JCB2-F1
#
_entry.id   AF-A0A6I1JCB2-F1
#
_cell.length_a   1.000
_cell.length_b   1.000
_cell.length_c   1.000
_cell.angle_alpha   90.00
_cell.angle_beta   90.00
_cell.angle_gamma   90.00
#
_symmetry.space_group_name_H-M   'P 1'
#
loop_
_entity.id
_entity.type
_entity.pdbx_description
1 polymer ?
#
loop_
_entity_poly.entity_id
_entity_poly.type
_entity_poly.pdbx_seq_one_letter_code
_entity_poly.pdbx_strand_id
1 'polypeptide(L)'
;MLNRAKTLFMAHPQSVNESYFQHMGVALRYAGTFAFCSFCAFVHAFFPFLFEKTASTIVKKMVANMNARMDAPQGKVETSVQPAE
;
A
#
# COMPACT_ATOMS: atom_id res chain seq x y z
N MET A 1 15.08 -22.65 -4.58
CA MET A 1 13.72 -22.05 -4.55
C MET A 1 13.55 -21.03 -3.41
N LEU A 2 14.00 -21.31 -2.18
CA LEU A 2 13.88 -20.36 -1.05
C LEU A 2 14.52 -18.97 -1.28
N ASN A 3 15.69 -18.89 -1.93
CA ASN A 3 16.37 -17.61 -2.14
C ASN A 3 15.59 -16.64 -3.03
N ARG A 4 14.82 -17.14 -4.02
CA ARG A 4 14.00 -16.29 -4.89
C ARG A 4 12.82 -15.68 -4.14
N ALA A 5 12.17 -16.46 -3.27
CA ALA A 5 11.05 -15.97 -2.46
C ALA A 5 11.49 -14.84 -1.54
N LYS A 6 12.63 -15.00 -0.84
CA LYS A 6 13.17 -13.96 0.05
C LYS A 6 13.42 -12.64 -0.68
N THR A 7 14.01 -12.68 -1.88
CA THR A 7 14.19 -11.50 -2.72
C THR A 7 12.86 -10.85 -3.09
N LEU A 8 11.86 -11.64 -3.51
CA LEU A 8 10.54 -11.10 -3.90
C LEU A 8 9.81 -10.43 -2.73
N PHE A 9 9.85 -11.02 -1.53
CA PHE A 9 9.17 -10.46 -0.36
C PHE A 9 9.90 -9.26 0.26
N MET A 10 11.22 -9.17 0.12
CA MET A 10 12.01 -8.09 0.75
C MET A 10 12.33 -6.94 -0.20
N ALA A 11 12.43 -7.17 -1.51
CA ALA A 11 12.79 -6.12 -2.46
C ALA A 11 11.83 -4.91 -2.40
N HIS A 12 10.52 -5.17 -2.30
CA HIS A 12 9.54 -4.09 -2.29
C HIS A 12 9.52 -3.30 -0.97
N PRO A 13 9.40 -3.92 0.22
CA PRO A 13 9.55 -3.20 1.50
C PRO A 13 10.87 -2.43 1.60
N GLN A 14 11.98 -3.03 1.15
CA GLN A 14 13.29 -2.36 1.16
C GLN A 14 13.34 -1.14 0.24
N SER A 15 12.70 -1.17 -0.94
CA SER A 15 12.63 -0.01 -1.85
C SER A 15 11.92 1.21 -1.24
N VAL A 16 11.05 0.98 -0.26
CA VAL A 16 10.33 2.04 0.47
C VAL A 16 10.83 2.22 1.92
N ASN A 17 11.96 1.61 2.26
CA ASN A 17 12.61 1.69 3.58
C ASN A 17 11.73 1.19 4.75
N GLU A 18 10.97 0.13 4.50
CA GLU A 18 10.11 -0.50 5.49
C GLU A 18 10.56 -1.93 5.78
N SER A 19 10.42 -2.36 7.03
CA SER A 19 10.48 -3.79 7.34
C SER A 19 9.25 -4.50 6.76
N TYR A 20 9.39 -5.81 6.50
CA TYR A 20 8.31 -6.62 5.94
C TYR A 20 6.99 -6.48 6.71
N PHE A 21 7.02 -6.55 8.05
CA PHE A 21 5.82 -6.46 8.87
C PHE A 21 5.22 -5.05 8.92
N GLN A 22 6.04 -3.99 8.85
CA GLN A 22 5.55 -2.62 8.71
C GLN A 22 4.80 -2.46 7.38
N HIS A 23 5.44 -2.86 6.28
CA HIS A 23 4.85 -2.77 4.95
C HIS A 23 3.57 -3.61 4.85
N MET A 24 3.59 -4.84 5.37
CA MET A 24 2.43 -5.74 5.42
C MET A 24 1.28 -5.12 6.21
N GLY A 25 1.55 -4.53 7.39
CA GLY A 25 0.52 -3.87 8.19
C GLY A 25 -0.13 -2.69 7.46
N VAL A 26 0.67 -1.89 6.74
CA VAL A 26 0.15 -0.79 5.92
C VAL A 26 -0.69 -1.31 4.75
N ALA A 27 -0.21 -2.34 4.05
CA ALA A 27 -0.95 -2.96 2.96
C ALA A 27 -2.29 -3.55 3.43
N LEU A 28 -2.30 -4.26 4.56
CA LEU A 28 -3.52 -4.80 5.18
C LEU A 28 -4.49 -3.69 5.60
N ARG A 29 -3.99 -2.57 6.13
CA ARG A 29 -4.83 -1.40 6.44
C ARG A 29 -5.51 -0.86 5.19
N TYR A 30 -4.78 -0.71 4.07
CA TYR A 30 -5.39 -0.27 2.81
C TYR A 30 -6.40 -1.29 2.28
N ALA A 31 -6.09 -2.59 2.36
CA ALA A 31 -7.01 -3.65 1.94
C ALA A 31 -8.35 -3.59 2.71
N GLY A 32 -8.30 -3.49 4.04
CA GLY A 32 -9.51 -3.32 4.87
C GLY A 32 -10.27 -2.04 4.56
N THR A 33 -9.55 -0.95 4.27
CA THR A 33 -10.17 0.33 3.88
C THR A 33 -10.85 0.24 2.51
N PHE A 34 -10.26 -0.45 1.54
CA PHE A 34 -10.89 -0.70 0.24
C PHE A 34 -12.15 -1.56 0.37
N ALA A 35 -12.11 -2.61 1.22
CA ALA A 35 -13.29 -3.43 1.50
C ALA A 35 -14.44 -2.58 2.07
N PHE A 36 -14.13 -1.68 3.01
CA PHE A 36 -15.11 -0.74 3.56
C PHE A 36 -15.65 0.24 2.50
N CYS A 37 -14.79 0.82 1.66
CA CYS A 37 -15.22 1.68 0.55
C CYS A 37 -16.13 0.94 -0.43
N SER A 38 -15.80 -0.31 -0.75
CA SER A 38 -16.61 -1.18 -1.61
C SER A 38 -17.98 -1.43 -0.99
N PHE A 39 -18.02 -1.74 0.31
CA PHE A 39 -19.28 -1.88 1.05
C PHE A 39 -20.12 -0.60 1.03
N CYS A 40 -19.52 0.57 1.32
CA CYS A 40 -20.23 1.85 1.27
C CYS A 40 -20.79 2.15 -0.12
N ALA A 41 -20.00 1.94 -1.17
CA ALA A 41 -20.43 2.16 -2.55
C ALA A 41 -21.55 1.18 -2.96
N PHE A 42 -21.45 -0.08 -2.53
CA PHE A 42 -22.47 -1.09 -2.75
C PHE A 42 -23.80 -0.69 -2.10
N VAL A 43 -23.79 -0.31 -0.82
CA VAL A 43 -25.00 0.14 -0.12
C VAL A 43 -25.57 1.41 -0.76
N HIS A 44 -24.71 2.37 -1.12
CA HIS A 44 -25.13 3.61 -1.80
C HIS A 44 -25.82 3.35 -3.15
N ALA A 45 -25.43 2.30 -3.87
CA ALA A 45 -26.04 1.93 -5.15
C ALA A 45 -27.54 1.56 -5.00
N PHE A 46 -27.95 1.03 -3.84
CA PHE A 46 -29.36 0.76 -3.53
C PHE A 46 -30.03 1.90 -2.76
N PHE A 47 -29.27 2.59 -1.91
CA PHE A 47 -29.75 3.68 -1.06
C PHE A 47 -28.93 4.95 -1.31
N PRO A 48 -29.28 5.76 -2.34
CA PRO A 48 -28.45 6.87 -2.80
C PRO A 48 -28.28 8.03 -1.80
N PHE A 49 -29.08 8.06 -0.73
CA PHE A 49 -28.94 9.03 0.36
C PHE A 49 -27.97 8.57 1.47
N LEU A 50 -27.50 7.31 1.43
CA LEU A 50 -26.57 6.77 2.42
C LEU A 50 -25.14 6.77 1.84
N PHE A 51 -24.15 7.18 2.63
CA PHE A 51 -22.73 7.20 2.24
C PHE A 51 -22.35 8.07 1.02
N GLU A 52 -23.13 9.11 0.70
CA GLU A 52 -23.02 9.94 -0.51
C GLU A 52 -21.59 10.32 -0.95
N LYS A 53 -20.72 10.67 0.00
CA LYS A 53 -19.32 11.07 -0.26
C LYS A 53 -18.31 10.24 0.51
N THR A 54 -18.72 9.17 1.19
CA THR A 54 -17.87 8.42 2.10
C THR A 54 -16.74 7.72 1.35
N ALA A 55 -17.08 6.89 0.36
CA ALA A 55 -16.08 6.14 -0.41
C ALA A 55 -15.09 7.08 -1.13
N SER A 56 -15.57 8.13 -1.80
CA SER A 56 -14.71 9.08 -2.52
C SER A 56 -13.80 9.88 -1.59
N THR A 57 -14.30 10.31 -0.42
CA THR A 57 -13.48 11.02 0.58
C THR A 57 -12.38 10.12 1.13
N ILE A 58 -12.69 8.85 1.42
CA ILE A 58 -11.70 7.90 1.91
C ILE A 58 -10.63 7.63 0.86
N VAL A 59 -11.01 7.38 -0.40
CA VAL A 59 -10.05 7.14 -1.49
C VAL A 59 -9.12 8.35 -1.69
N LYS A 60 -9.65 9.59 -1.67
CA LYS A 60 -8.82 10.81 -1.74
C LYS A 60 -7.80 10.89 -0.61
N LYS A 61 -8.20 10.56 0.62
CA LYS A 61 -7.29 10.50 1.77
C LYS A 61 -6.23 9.41 1.61
N MET A 62 -6.60 8.25 1.06
CA MET A 62 -5.66 7.17 0.78
C MET A 62 -4.61 7.60 -0.25
N VAL A 63 -5.03 8.22 -1.35
CA VAL A 63 -4.09 8.75 -2.38
C VAL A 63 -3.13 9.77 -1.78
N ALA A 64 -3.64 10.73 -1.00
CA ALA A 64 -2.79 11.70 -0.31
C ALA A 64 -1.78 11.02 0.63
N ASN A 65 -2.21 9.98 1.37
CA ASN A 65 -1.33 9.22 2.24
C ASN A 65 -0.29 8.39 1.46
N MET A 66 -0.64 7.81 0.32
CA MET A 66 0.29 7.09 -0.56
C MET A 66 1.35 8.03 -1.11
N ASN A 67 0.95 9.20 -1.62
CA ASN A 67 1.88 10.21 -2.14
C ASN A 67 2.84 10.71 -1.04
N ALA A 68 2.33 11.05 0.15
CA ALA A 68 3.19 11.47 1.26
C ALA A 68 4.22 10.41 1.67
N ARG A 69 3.90 9.11 1.49
CA ARG A 69 4.85 8.02 1.73
C ARG A 69 5.87 7.86 0.61
N MET A 70 5.53 8.25 -0.62
CA MET A 70 6.48 8.31 -1.73
C MET A 70 7.45 9.49 -1.59
N ASP A 71 6.97 10.65 -1.13
CA ASP A 71 7.76 11.89 -0.99
C ASP A 71 8.66 11.89 0.26
N ALA A 72 8.41 11.02 1.24
CA ALA A 72 9.34 10.77 2.34
C ALA A 72 10.67 10.24 1.79
N PRO A 73 11.84 10.62 2.37
CA PRO A 73 13.14 10.23 1.85
C PRO A 73 13.26 8.71 1.77
N GLN A 74 13.10 8.18 0.55
CA GLN A 74 13.34 6.79 0.23
C GLN A 74 14.85 6.58 0.26
N GLY A 75 15.35 6.02 1.36
CA GLY A 75 16.72 5.51 1.45
C GLY A 75 17.07 4.72 0.19
N LYS A 76 18.09 5.24 -0.51
CA LYS A 76 18.63 4.67 -1.72
C LYS A 76 19.06 3.23 -1.43
N VAL A 77 18.44 2.27 -2.10
CA VAL A 77 19.02 0.94 -2.22
C VAL A 77 20.23 1.09 -3.14
N GLU A 78 21.40 1.25 -2.56
CA GLU A 78 22.65 0.99 -3.28
C GLU A 78 22.64 -0.48 -3.67
N THR A 79 22.25 -0.74 -4.93
CA THR A 79 22.50 -2.01 -5.59
C THR A 79 24.00 -2.20 -5.72
N SER A 80 24.65 -2.71 -4.68
CA SER A 80 25.94 -3.38 -4.79
C SER A 80 25.71 -4.71 -5.50
N VAL A 81 25.55 -4.64 -6.82
CA VAL A 81 25.76 -5.80 -7.68
C VAL A 81 27.26 -6.10 -7.61
N GLN A 82 27.60 -7.06 -6.75
CA GLN A 82 28.93 -7.65 -6.70
C GLN A 82 29.17 -8.35 -8.05
N PRO A 83 30.23 -8.00 -8.80
CA PRO A 83 30.55 -8.73 -10.02
C PRO A 83 30.95 -10.15 -9.62
N ALA A 84 30.31 -11.13 -10.26
CA ALA A 84 30.73 -12.52 -10.19
C ALA A 84 32.11 -12.63 -10.84
N GLU A 85 33.06 -13.21 -10.09
CA GLU A 85 34.36 -13.68 -10.60
C GLU A 85 34.19 -14.82 -11.60
#